data_AF-A0A7S2D6D8-F1
#
_entry.id   AF-A0A7S2D6D8-F1
#
_cell.length_a   1.000
_cell.length_b   1.000
_cell.length_c   1.000
_cell.angle_alpha   90.00
_cell.angle_beta   90.00
_cell.angle_gamma   90.00
#
_symmetry.space_group_name_H-M   'P 1'
#
loop_
_entity.id
_entity.type
_entity.pdbx_description
1 polymer ?
#
loop_
_entity_poly.entity_id
_entity_poly.type
_entity_poly.pdbx_seq_one_letter_code
_entity_poly.pdbx_strand_id
1 'polypeptide(L)'
;APDTWDLRLEHIAKNPIRYMNEMARDLGWYDGVDTRRRLPEGETTIRNDHVSQIIADWIDTIDKKMDLVFLTDHYDEGLVLLKHKLGLSLDDLVYIPMKEAEETPDSVAPPTEKQLKLLQEGFLSVDTPLYEHFSKRFWREWEEFGGDAKLGPELAELKSRNGKLSEACAEPRDEVACPEVMILDSGKMKKYLAEHGVATNYPFDVPGSLERSR
;
A
#
# COMPACT_ATOMS: atom_id res chain seq x y z
N ALA A 1 16.91 -8.29 -24.98
CA ALA A 1 17.30 -9.54 -24.29
C ALA A 1 16.03 -10.19 -23.78
N PRO A 2 15.90 -11.52 -23.74
CA PRO A 2 14.73 -12.12 -23.10
C PRO A 2 14.71 -11.64 -21.65
N ASP A 3 13.59 -11.07 -21.24
CA ASP A 3 13.38 -10.40 -19.95
C ASP A 3 13.19 -11.46 -18.85
N THR A 4 14.28 -12.16 -18.51
CA THR A 4 14.26 -13.25 -17.53
C THR A 4 14.34 -12.71 -16.10
N TRP A 5 13.76 -13.45 -15.15
CA TRP A 5 13.86 -13.13 -13.73
C TRP A 5 15.29 -13.04 -13.20
N ASP A 6 16.22 -13.83 -13.73
CA ASP A 6 17.63 -13.75 -13.34
C ASP A 6 18.23 -12.39 -13.70
N LEU A 7 17.94 -11.87 -14.90
CA LEU A 7 18.38 -10.54 -15.32
C LEU A 7 17.71 -9.43 -14.50
N ARG A 8 16.43 -9.60 -14.15
CA ARG A 8 15.72 -8.66 -13.26
C ARG A 8 16.37 -8.63 -11.89
N LEU A 9 16.64 -9.79 -11.29
CA LEU A 9 17.32 -9.89 -9.99
C LEU A 9 18.70 -9.25 -10.02
N GLU A 10 19.49 -9.48 -11.06
CA GLU A 10 20.77 -8.80 -11.24
C GLU A 10 20.61 -7.27 -11.33
N HIS A 11 19.58 -6.80 -12.03
CA HIS A 11 19.35 -5.36 -12.20
C HIS A 11 18.92 -4.69 -10.89
N ILE A 12 18.06 -5.35 -10.12
CA ILE A 12 17.63 -4.93 -8.78
C ILE A 12 18.85 -4.90 -7.85
N ALA A 13 19.67 -5.96 -7.85
CA ALA A 13 20.88 -6.05 -7.02
C ALA A 13 21.92 -4.97 -7.36
N LYS A 14 22.04 -4.57 -8.63
CA LYS A 14 22.95 -3.49 -9.07
C LYS A 14 22.45 -2.09 -8.70
N ASN A 15 21.15 -1.91 -8.46
CA ASN A 15 20.53 -0.62 -8.19
C ASN A 15 19.60 -0.68 -6.96
N PRO A 16 20.09 -1.10 -5.78
CA PRO A 16 19.23 -1.39 -4.63
C PRO A 16 18.41 -0.18 -4.19
N ILE A 17 19.01 1.02 -4.18
CA ILE A 17 18.35 2.29 -3.86
C ILE A 17 17.08 2.55 -4.70
N ARG A 18 17.07 2.11 -5.96
CA ARG A 18 15.98 2.36 -6.90
C ARG A 18 14.83 1.37 -6.76
N TYR A 19 15.13 0.15 -6.31
CA TYR A 19 14.19 -0.97 -6.35
C TYR A 19 13.80 -1.50 -4.97
N MET A 20 14.43 -1.00 -3.91
CA MET A 20 14.00 -1.27 -2.54
C MET A 20 12.75 -0.46 -2.20
N ASN A 21 11.98 -0.97 -1.23
CA ASN A 21 10.77 -0.30 -0.78
C ASN A 21 11.12 1.07 -0.16
N GLU A 22 10.63 2.15 -0.80
CA GLU A 22 10.88 3.52 -0.35
C GLU A 22 10.34 3.78 1.06
N MET A 23 9.19 3.19 1.42
CA MET A 23 8.62 3.32 2.76
C MET A 23 9.50 2.65 3.82
N ALA A 24 9.97 1.43 3.54
CA ALA A 24 10.87 0.73 4.47
C ALA A 24 12.20 1.51 4.62
N ARG A 25 12.66 2.15 3.55
CA ARG A 25 13.82 3.03 3.59
C ARG A 25 13.61 4.26 4.45
N ASP A 26 12.50 4.97 4.27
CA ASP A 26 12.15 6.18 5.02
C ASP A 26 11.98 5.88 6.51
N LEU A 27 11.51 4.68 6.85
CA LEU A 27 11.47 4.16 8.22
C LEU A 27 12.84 3.74 8.77
N GLY A 28 13.91 3.87 7.98
CA GLY A 28 15.28 3.61 8.40
C GLY A 28 15.68 2.14 8.39
N TRP A 29 14.86 1.22 7.86
CA TRP A 29 15.17 -0.22 7.85
C TRP A 29 16.41 -0.59 7.04
N TYR A 30 16.84 0.30 6.14
CA TYR A 30 18.04 0.13 5.33
C TYR A 30 19.18 1.05 5.77
N ASP A 31 18.90 2.02 6.65
CA ASP A 31 19.84 3.01 7.18
C ASP A 31 20.25 2.63 8.61
N GLY A 32 21.11 1.63 8.76
CA GLY A 32 21.68 1.29 10.08
C GLY A 32 21.58 -0.17 10.51
N VAL A 33 21.17 -1.08 9.63
CA VAL A 33 21.55 -2.50 9.77
C VAL A 33 23.05 -2.63 9.51
N ASP A 34 23.81 -2.35 10.55
CA ASP A 34 25.25 -2.32 10.68
C ASP A 34 26.09 -2.98 9.56
N THR A 35 26.43 -2.20 8.52
CA THR A 35 27.56 -2.47 7.61
C THR A 35 28.75 -1.53 7.87
N ARG A 36 28.74 -0.73 8.95
CA ARG A 36 29.79 0.27 9.24
C ARG A 36 30.45 0.21 10.61
N ARG A 37 30.00 -0.63 11.53
CA ARG A 37 30.81 -1.14 12.63
C ARG A 37 31.55 -2.34 12.06
N ARG A 38 32.80 -2.07 11.66
CA ARG A 38 33.78 -3.10 11.33
C ARG A 38 33.87 -4.06 12.53
N LEU A 39 33.15 -5.18 12.48
CA LEU A 39 33.39 -6.30 13.39
C LEU A 39 34.79 -6.85 13.11
N PRO A 40 35.47 -7.41 14.13
CA PRO A 40 36.70 -8.17 13.92
C PRO A 40 36.43 -9.28 12.90
N GLU A 41 37.39 -9.54 12.00
CA GLU A 41 37.29 -10.60 11.00
C GLU A 41 36.93 -11.95 11.66
N GLY A 42 35.78 -12.54 11.30
CA GLY A 42 35.48 -13.93 11.64
C GLY A 42 34.04 -14.31 12.01
N GLU A 43 33.11 -13.38 12.24
CA GLU A 43 31.75 -13.70 12.70
C GLU A 43 30.67 -13.25 11.70
N THR A 44 30.27 -14.15 10.80
CA THR A 44 29.28 -13.88 9.73
C THR A 44 27.84 -14.22 10.12
N THR A 45 27.60 -14.89 11.24
CA THR A 45 26.31 -15.54 11.55
C THR A 45 25.42 -14.78 12.55
N ILE A 46 25.94 -13.77 13.26
CA ILE A 46 25.20 -13.10 14.34
C ILE A 46 24.23 -12.01 13.81
N ARG A 47 24.28 -11.61 12.53
CA ARG A 47 23.61 -10.36 12.07
C ARG A 47 22.16 -10.47 11.58
N ASN A 48 21.66 -11.66 11.22
CA ASN A 48 20.32 -11.79 10.63
C ASN A 48 19.21 -11.90 11.68
N ASP A 49 19.43 -12.71 12.74
CA ASP A 49 18.40 -12.99 13.75
C ASP A 49 18.01 -11.73 14.55
N HIS A 50 18.97 -10.86 14.85
CA HIS A 50 18.71 -9.60 15.54
C HIS A 50 17.83 -8.64 14.73
N VAL A 51 17.99 -8.60 13.40
CA VAL A 51 17.19 -7.72 12.52
C VAL A 51 15.77 -8.27 12.41
N SER A 52 15.63 -9.58 12.25
CA SER A 52 14.32 -10.24 12.24
C SER A 52 13.55 -10.00 13.54
N GLN A 53 14.22 -10.03 14.70
CA GLN A 53 13.57 -9.73 15.98
C GLN A 53 13.12 -8.27 16.07
N ILE A 54 13.93 -7.31 15.62
CA ILE A 54 13.57 -5.89 15.63
C ILE A 54 12.35 -5.64 14.71
N ILE A 55 12.31 -6.29 13.54
CA ILE A 55 11.16 -6.22 12.64
C ILE A 55 9.92 -6.79 13.32
N ALA A 56 10.03 -7.96 13.96
CA ALA A 56 8.91 -8.57 14.68
C ALA A 56 8.39 -7.68 15.84
N ASP A 57 9.29 -7.13 16.65
CA ASP A 57 8.93 -6.24 17.77
C ASP A 57 8.26 -4.95 17.27
N TRP A 58 8.72 -4.42 16.13
CA TRP A 58 8.09 -3.27 15.48
C TRP A 58 6.69 -3.61 14.97
N ILE A 59 6.52 -4.74 14.27
CA ILE A 59 5.22 -5.22 13.80
C ILE A 59 4.24 -5.36 14.97
N ASP A 60 4.66 -5.99 16.07
CA ASP A 60 3.85 -6.12 17.28
C ASP A 60 3.47 -4.78 17.90
N THR A 61 4.36 -3.78 17.80
CA THR A 61 4.12 -2.44 18.32
C THR A 61 3.06 -1.69 17.50
N ILE A 62 3.12 -1.80 16.17
CA ILE A 62 2.14 -1.14 15.30
C ILE A 62 0.79 -1.88 15.32
N ASP A 63 0.79 -3.21 15.42
CA ASP A 63 -0.44 -4.02 15.50
C ASP A 63 -1.31 -3.59 16.70
N LYS A 64 -0.69 -3.36 17.86
CA LYS A 64 -1.38 -2.88 19.08
C LYS A 64 -1.97 -1.48 18.96
N LYS A 65 -1.58 -0.70 17.95
CA LYS A 65 -2.02 0.70 17.77
C LYS A 65 -3.03 0.87 16.65
N MET A 66 -3.28 -0.18 15.86
CA MET A 66 -4.21 -0.12 14.74
C MET A 66 -5.54 -0.76 15.14
N ASP A 67 -6.65 -0.05 14.94
CA ASP A 67 -7.97 -0.62 15.19
C ASP A 67 -8.50 -1.46 14.02
N LEU A 68 -7.98 -1.22 12.82
CA LEU A 68 -8.35 -1.89 11.58
C LEU A 68 -7.19 -1.82 10.59
N VAL A 69 -7.06 -2.87 9.76
CA VAL A 69 -6.05 -2.97 8.71
C VAL A 69 -6.73 -3.37 7.41
N PHE A 70 -6.31 -2.75 6.31
CA PHE A 70 -6.73 -3.11 4.96
C PHE A 70 -5.60 -3.81 4.25
N LEU A 71 -5.94 -4.83 3.47
CA LEU A 71 -5.04 -5.45 2.50
C LEU A 71 -5.51 -5.01 1.12
N THR A 72 -4.60 -4.52 0.27
CA THR A 72 -4.97 -4.05 -1.08
C THR A 72 -5.63 -5.16 -1.91
N ASP A 73 -5.13 -6.39 -1.79
CA ASP A 73 -5.65 -7.57 -2.50
C ASP A 73 -7.02 -8.04 -1.97
N HIS A 74 -7.43 -7.52 -0.80
CA HIS A 74 -8.70 -7.81 -0.13
C HIS A 74 -9.39 -6.51 0.32
N TYR A 75 -9.32 -5.48 -0.53
CA TYR A 75 -9.78 -4.14 -0.18
C TYR A 75 -11.31 -4.11 0.09
N ASP A 76 -12.09 -4.82 -0.72
CA ASP A 76 -13.54 -4.92 -0.55
C ASP A 76 -13.92 -5.62 0.77
N GLU A 77 -13.22 -6.70 1.11
CA GLU A 77 -13.37 -7.40 2.39
C GLU A 77 -13.05 -6.44 3.56
N GLY A 78 -12.02 -5.60 3.39
CA GLY A 78 -11.68 -4.54 4.35
C GLY A 78 -12.79 -3.50 4.51
N LEU A 79 -13.47 -3.10 3.43
CA LEU A 79 -14.61 -2.18 3.49
C LEU A 79 -15.80 -2.81 4.22
N VAL A 80 -16.07 -4.10 4.01
CA VAL A 80 -17.11 -4.82 4.76
C VAL A 80 -16.77 -4.87 6.24
N LEU A 81 -15.51 -5.11 6.62
CA LEU A 81 -15.09 -5.02 8.02
C LEU A 81 -15.25 -3.60 8.60
N LEU A 82 -14.86 -2.58 7.84
CA LEU A 82 -15.04 -1.17 8.23
C LEU A 82 -16.52 -0.85 8.48
N LYS A 83 -17.42 -1.38 7.64
CA LYS A 83 -18.87 -1.24 7.79
C LYS A 83 -19.32 -1.64 9.20
N HIS A 84 -18.95 -2.84 9.64
CA HIS A 84 -19.36 -3.36 10.95
C HIS A 84 -18.69 -2.64 12.11
N LYS A 85 -17.44 -2.21 11.97
CA LYS A 85 -16.72 -1.46 13.01
C LYS A 85 -17.29 -0.07 13.25
N LEU A 86 -17.68 0.63 12.20
CA LEU A 86 -18.16 2.02 12.28
C LEU A 86 -19.69 2.15 12.19
N GLY A 87 -20.41 1.04 12.00
CA GLY A 87 -21.87 1.05 11.86
C GLY A 87 -22.35 1.73 10.58
N LEU A 88 -21.59 1.61 9.50
CA LEU A 88 -21.91 2.22 8.21
C LEU A 88 -22.94 1.38 7.43
N SER A 89 -23.53 1.99 6.42
CA SER A 89 -24.29 1.28 5.40
C SER A 89 -23.38 0.89 4.22
N LEU A 90 -23.85 -0.02 3.37
CA LEU A 90 -23.13 -0.30 2.12
C LEU A 90 -23.16 0.89 1.15
N ASP A 91 -24.18 1.76 1.23
CA ASP A 91 -24.27 2.96 0.39
C ASP A 91 -23.13 3.94 0.66
N ASP A 92 -22.64 4.01 1.90
CA ASP A 92 -21.50 4.85 2.30
C ASP A 92 -20.15 4.33 1.77
N LEU A 93 -20.12 3.07 1.31
CA LEU A 93 -18.89 2.35 0.95
C LEU A 93 -18.78 2.07 -0.54
N VAL A 94 -19.85 2.29 -1.32
CA VAL A 94 -19.80 2.10 -2.78
C VAL A 94 -18.77 3.05 -3.37
N TYR A 95 -17.89 2.52 -4.22
CA TYR A 95 -16.81 3.29 -4.81
C TYR A 95 -16.54 2.84 -6.25
N ILE A 96 -15.82 3.67 -7.01
CA ILE A 96 -15.29 3.33 -8.33
C ILE A 96 -13.83 2.92 -8.14
N PRO A 97 -13.43 1.69 -8.49
CA PRO A 97 -12.04 1.28 -8.47
C PRO A 97 -11.22 2.13 -9.45
N MET A 98 -10.22 2.87 -8.94
CA MET A 98 -9.37 3.74 -9.76
C MET A 98 -7.98 3.16 -10.03
N LYS A 99 -7.63 2.05 -9.38
CA LYS A 99 -6.31 1.42 -9.41
C LYS A 99 -6.43 -0.08 -9.64
N GLU A 100 -7.04 -0.46 -10.75
CA GLU A 100 -6.69 -1.74 -11.34
C GLU A 100 -5.33 -1.49 -12.00
N ALA A 101 -4.26 -1.94 -11.35
CA ALA A 101 -2.96 -1.96 -12.02
C ALA A 101 -3.18 -2.66 -13.36
N GLU A 102 -2.72 -2.06 -14.47
CA GLU A 102 -2.62 -2.79 -15.73
C GLU A 102 -1.94 -4.11 -15.38
N GLU A 103 -2.65 -5.23 -15.58
CA GLU A 103 -2.14 -6.55 -15.26
C GLU A 103 -0.72 -6.61 -15.81
N THR A 104 0.23 -7.08 -14.98
CA THR A 104 1.58 -7.37 -15.49
C THR A 104 1.39 -8.14 -16.78
N PRO A 105 1.91 -7.66 -17.93
CA PRO A 105 1.54 -8.22 -19.22
C PRO A 105 1.68 -9.73 -19.15
N ASP A 106 0.71 -10.51 -19.66
CA ASP A 106 0.72 -11.99 -19.65
C ASP A 106 2.05 -12.60 -20.12
N SER A 107 2.86 -11.80 -20.83
CA SER A 107 4.21 -12.13 -21.27
C SER A 107 5.27 -12.22 -20.16
N VAL A 108 4.99 -11.80 -18.93
CA VAL A 108 5.92 -11.90 -17.79
C VAL A 108 5.59 -13.14 -16.97
N ALA A 109 6.34 -14.22 -17.19
CA ALA A 109 6.24 -15.42 -16.37
C ALA A 109 6.51 -15.09 -14.88
N PRO A 110 5.83 -15.72 -13.91
CA PRO A 110 6.10 -15.53 -12.49
C PRO A 110 7.50 -16.04 -12.10
N PRO A 111 8.09 -15.55 -10.99
CA PRO A 111 9.38 -16.03 -10.51
C PRO A 111 9.24 -17.49 -10.03
N THR A 112 10.32 -18.27 -10.21
CA THR A 112 10.43 -19.58 -9.56
C THR A 112 10.49 -19.44 -8.04
N GLU A 113 10.20 -20.50 -7.29
CA GLU A 113 10.28 -20.51 -5.82
C GLU A 113 11.66 -20.03 -5.32
N LYS A 114 12.73 -20.44 -5.98
CA LYS A 114 14.10 -20.01 -5.64
C LYS A 114 14.30 -18.51 -5.87
N GLN A 115 13.78 -17.97 -6.97
CA GLN A 115 13.88 -16.53 -7.28
C GLN A 115 13.01 -15.70 -6.33
N LEU A 116 11.82 -16.19 -5.99
CA LEU A 116 10.94 -15.57 -5.00
C LEU A 116 11.63 -15.50 -3.64
N LYS A 117 12.27 -16.58 -3.19
CA LYS A 117 13.03 -16.60 -1.95
C LYS A 117 14.16 -15.57 -1.95
N LEU A 118 14.89 -15.42 -3.06
CA LEU A 118 15.90 -14.37 -3.21
C LEU A 118 15.30 -12.95 -3.13
N LEU A 119 14.10 -12.74 -3.65
CA LEU A 119 13.39 -11.47 -3.51
C LEU A 119 13.03 -11.18 -2.05
N GLN A 120 12.46 -12.18 -1.37
CA GLN A 120 12.05 -12.07 0.03
C GLN A 120 13.23 -11.81 0.96
N GLU A 121 14.31 -12.56 0.82
CA GLU A 121 15.50 -12.43 1.67
C GLU A 121 16.32 -11.16 1.33
N GLY A 122 16.39 -10.80 0.05
CA GLY A 122 17.27 -9.73 -0.42
C GLY A 122 16.65 -8.33 -0.45
N PHE A 123 15.34 -8.23 -0.73
CA PHE A 123 14.70 -6.95 -1.05
C PHE A 123 13.40 -6.70 -0.28
N LEU A 124 12.66 -7.76 0.07
CA LEU A 124 11.36 -7.70 0.77
C LEU A 124 11.46 -8.24 2.20
N SER A 125 12.61 -8.06 2.85
CA SER A 125 12.88 -8.61 4.18
C SER A 125 12.04 -7.99 5.30
N VAL A 126 11.52 -6.78 5.08
CA VAL A 126 10.56 -6.10 5.97
C VAL A 126 9.13 -6.38 5.51
N ASP A 127 8.87 -6.27 4.20
CA ASP A 127 7.52 -6.40 3.63
C ASP A 127 6.93 -7.80 3.80
N THR A 128 7.73 -8.85 3.62
CA THR A 128 7.27 -10.24 3.74
C THR A 128 6.70 -10.54 5.13
N PRO A 129 7.44 -10.36 6.24
CA PRO A 129 6.89 -10.61 7.57
C PRO A 129 5.76 -9.64 7.95
N LEU A 130 5.82 -8.38 7.48
CA LEU A 130 4.76 -7.40 7.70
C LEU A 130 3.44 -7.85 7.08
N TYR A 131 3.45 -8.23 5.80
CA TYR A 131 2.27 -8.71 5.10
C TYR A 131 1.73 -10.01 5.71
N GLU A 132 2.60 -10.96 6.03
CA GLU A 132 2.19 -12.22 6.66
C GLU A 132 1.47 -12.02 8.00
N HIS A 133 2.00 -11.13 8.85
CA HIS A 133 1.39 -10.81 10.15
C HIS A 133 0.00 -10.20 9.98
N PHE A 134 -0.09 -9.16 9.15
CA PHE A 134 -1.33 -8.44 8.96
C PHE A 134 -2.37 -9.22 8.16
N SER A 135 -1.95 -10.11 7.26
CA SER A 135 -2.84 -11.06 6.60
C SER A 135 -3.50 -12.00 7.61
N LYS A 136 -2.72 -12.61 8.50
CA LYS A 136 -3.25 -13.47 9.57
C LYS A 136 -4.18 -12.71 10.51
N ARG A 137 -3.80 -11.49 10.91
CA ARG A 137 -4.63 -10.61 11.74
C ARG A 137 -5.96 -10.28 11.06
N PHE A 138 -5.92 -9.87 9.80
CA PHE A 138 -7.08 -9.51 8.99
C PHE A 138 -8.07 -10.66 8.90
N TRP A 139 -7.61 -11.86 8.54
CA TRP A 139 -8.49 -13.02 8.40
C TRP A 139 -9.02 -13.52 9.75
N ARG A 140 -8.25 -13.40 10.84
CA ARG A 140 -8.78 -13.65 12.18
C ARG A 140 -9.95 -12.72 12.50
N GLU A 141 -9.80 -11.43 12.19
CA GLU A 141 -10.84 -10.42 12.39
C GLU A 141 -12.07 -10.67 11.49
N TRP A 142 -11.87 -11.09 10.24
CA TRP A 142 -12.93 -11.56 9.35
C TRP A 142 -13.78 -12.66 9.98
N GLU A 143 -13.12 -13.70 10.51
CA GLU A 143 -13.80 -14.80 11.18
C GLU A 143 -14.52 -14.36 12.47
N GLU A 144 -13.91 -13.47 13.27
CA GLU A 144 -14.53 -12.92 14.49
C GLU A 144 -15.84 -12.17 14.20
N PHE A 145 -15.95 -11.49 13.05
CA PHE A 145 -17.17 -10.81 12.62
C PHE A 145 -18.22 -11.73 11.97
N GLY A 146 -17.91 -13.02 11.81
CA GLY A 146 -18.82 -14.06 11.32
C GLY A 146 -18.40 -14.72 10.00
N GLY A 147 -17.21 -14.40 9.48
CA GLY A 147 -16.62 -14.99 8.30
C GLY A 147 -17.49 -14.91 7.06
N ASP A 148 -17.23 -15.78 6.09
CA ASP A 148 -17.94 -15.80 4.80
C ASP A 148 -19.44 -16.06 4.94
N ALA A 149 -19.86 -16.79 5.98
CA ALA A 149 -21.27 -17.10 6.21
C ALA A 149 -22.12 -15.85 6.46
N LYS A 150 -21.54 -14.84 7.12
CA LYS A 150 -22.24 -13.59 7.43
C LYS A 150 -21.81 -12.44 6.52
N LEU A 151 -20.52 -12.32 6.24
CA LEU A 151 -19.95 -11.19 5.49
C LEU A 151 -19.93 -11.43 3.98
N GLY A 152 -19.94 -12.69 3.53
CA GLY A 152 -19.93 -13.04 2.11
C GLY A 152 -21.10 -12.45 1.30
N PRO A 153 -22.34 -12.48 1.79
CA PRO A 153 -23.46 -11.80 1.11
C PRO A 153 -23.27 -10.29 1.00
N GLU A 154 -22.76 -9.63 2.05
CA GLU A 154 -22.50 -8.19 2.05
C GLU A 154 -21.37 -7.82 1.06
N LEU A 155 -20.33 -8.64 1.00
CA LEU A 155 -19.24 -8.51 0.05
C LEU A 155 -19.71 -8.65 -1.40
N ALA A 156 -20.54 -9.66 -1.68
CA ALA A 156 -21.10 -9.87 -3.01
C ALA A 156 -22.01 -8.70 -3.43
N GLU A 157 -22.78 -8.15 -2.49
CA GLU A 157 -23.60 -6.98 -2.71
C GLU A 157 -22.76 -5.73 -2.99
N LEU A 158 -21.70 -5.49 -2.20
CA LEU A 158 -20.77 -4.39 -2.41
C LEU A 158 -20.13 -4.47 -3.81
N LYS A 159 -19.57 -5.63 -4.17
CA LYS A 159 -18.97 -5.86 -5.50
C LYS A 159 -19.97 -5.65 -6.63
N SER A 160 -21.22 -6.09 -6.46
CA SER A 160 -22.28 -5.86 -7.45
C SER A 160 -22.63 -4.37 -7.61
N ARG A 161 -22.72 -3.62 -6.51
CA ARG A 161 -23.02 -2.19 -6.52
C ARG A 161 -21.87 -1.39 -7.13
N ASN A 162 -20.62 -1.71 -6.78
CA ASN A 162 -19.43 -1.11 -7.39
C ASN A 162 -19.39 -1.37 -8.89
N GLY A 163 -19.68 -2.59 -9.35
CA GLY A 163 -19.75 -2.91 -10.78
C GLY A 163 -20.79 -2.07 -11.52
N LYS A 164 -22.01 -1.95 -10.97
CA LYS A 164 -23.06 -1.10 -11.56
C LYS A 164 -22.67 0.37 -11.61
N LEU A 165 -22.02 0.88 -10.55
CA LEU A 165 -21.56 2.26 -10.50
C LEU A 165 -20.45 2.50 -11.54
N SER A 166 -19.48 1.59 -11.63
CA SER A 166 -18.41 1.65 -12.63
C SER A 166 -18.95 1.62 -14.05
N GLU A 167 -19.92 0.75 -14.35
CA GLU A 167 -20.57 0.68 -15.67
C GLU A 167 -21.34 1.97 -15.99
N ALA A 168 -22.11 2.50 -15.04
CA ALA A 168 -22.84 3.76 -15.23
C ALA A 168 -21.91 4.96 -15.44
N CYS A 169 -20.76 4.94 -14.80
CA CYS A 169 -19.75 6.00 -14.89
C CYS A 169 -18.75 5.82 -16.04
N ALA A 170 -18.78 4.69 -16.75
CA ALA A 170 -17.98 4.45 -17.94
C ALA A 170 -18.55 5.20 -19.15
N GLU A 171 -17.75 5.35 -20.21
CA GLU A 171 -18.19 6.03 -21.44
C GLU A 171 -19.01 5.11 -22.35
N PRO A 172 -20.20 5.52 -22.86
CA PRO A 172 -20.86 6.80 -22.61
C PRO A 172 -21.52 6.86 -21.23
N ARG A 173 -21.26 7.96 -20.51
CA ARG A 173 -21.70 8.14 -19.12
C ARG A 173 -23.22 8.24 -18.98
N ASP A 174 -23.79 7.52 -18.02
CA ASP A 174 -25.18 7.69 -17.58
C ASP A 174 -25.27 8.82 -16.53
N GLU A 175 -25.78 9.99 -16.91
CA GLU A 175 -25.89 11.16 -16.04
C GLU A 175 -26.82 10.95 -14.82
N VAL A 176 -27.75 9.99 -14.90
CA VAL A 176 -28.72 9.72 -13.82
C VAL A 176 -28.16 8.71 -12.83
N ALA A 177 -27.50 7.66 -13.34
CA ALA A 177 -26.95 6.59 -12.51
C ALA A 177 -25.52 6.85 -12.02
N CYS A 178 -24.75 7.72 -12.69
CA CYS A 178 -23.41 8.12 -12.27
C CYS A 178 -23.43 9.52 -11.63
N PRO A 179 -23.39 9.63 -10.29
CA PRO A 179 -23.47 10.91 -9.60
C PRO A 179 -22.35 11.86 -10.05
N GLU A 180 -22.66 13.15 -10.15
CA GLU A 180 -21.67 14.19 -10.41
C GLU A 180 -20.80 14.38 -9.16
N VAL A 181 -19.84 13.47 -8.96
CA VAL A 181 -18.88 13.57 -7.87
C VAL A 181 -17.80 14.56 -8.29
N MET A 182 -17.76 15.69 -7.60
CA MET A 182 -16.66 16.64 -7.71
C MET A 182 -15.40 16.00 -7.12
N ILE A 183 -14.53 15.48 -7.98
CA ILE A 183 -13.23 14.94 -7.55
C ILE A 183 -12.39 16.12 -7.04
N LEU A 184 -12.26 16.22 -5.72
CA LEU A 184 -11.55 17.32 -5.06
C LEU A 184 -10.06 17.36 -5.42
N ASP A 185 -9.47 16.19 -5.69
CA ASP A 185 -8.06 16.06 -6.12
C ASP A 185 -7.89 16.12 -7.65
N SER A 186 -8.90 16.58 -8.40
CA SER A 186 -8.77 16.74 -9.84
C SER A 186 -7.92 17.97 -10.19
N GLY A 187 -7.20 17.90 -11.33
CA GLY A 187 -6.48 19.06 -11.85
C GLY A 187 -7.40 20.28 -12.09
N LYS A 188 -8.66 20.03 -12.46
CA LYS A 188 -9.69 21.05 -12.60
C LYS A 188 -10.01 21.72 -11.26
N MET A 189 -10.20 20.95 -10.19
CA MET A 189 -10.42 21.50 -8.86
C MET A 189 -9.18 22.22 -8.33
N LYS A 190 -7.98 21.64 -8.49
CA LYS A 190 -6.71 22.30 -8.12
C LYS A 190 -6.58 23.68 -8.78
N LYS A 191 -6.87 23.75 -10.07
CA LYS A 191 -6.84 25.02 -10.83
C LYS A 191 -7.91 26.00 -10.35
N TYR A 192 -9.14 25.52 -10.13
CA TYR A 192 -10.23 26.33 -9.59
C TYR A 192 -9.88 26.92 -8.21
N LEU A 193 -9.33 26.10 -7.30
CA LEU A 193 -8.88 26.54 -5.98
C LEU A 193 -7.68 27.49 -6.07
N ALA A 194 -6.77 27.32 -7.02
CA ALA A 194 -5.68 28.27 -7.22
C ALA A 194 -6.17 29.65 -7.71
N GLU A 195 -7.24 29.68 -8.50
CA GLU A 195 -7.80 30.90 -9.09
C GLU A 195 -8.83 31.59 -8.17
N HIS A 196 -9.60 30.82 -7.40
CA HIS A 196 -10.76 31.29 -6.62
C HIS A 196 -10.70 30.94 -5.13
N GLY A 197 -9.81 30.03 -4.73
CA GLY A 197 -9.52 29.76 -3.34
C GLY A 197 -8.86 31.00 -2.76
N VAL A 198 -9.66 31.75 -2.00
CA VAL A 198 -9.27 32.93 -1.25
C VAL A 198 -7.86 32.72 -0.67
N ALA A 199 -7.00 33.72 -0.86
CA ALA A 199 -5.79 33.93 -0.07
C ALA A 199 -6.17 34.00 1.41
N THR A 200 -6.49 32.85 1.99
CA THR A 200 -6.61 32.68 3.42
C THR A 200 -5.16 32.63 3.88
N ASN A 201 -4.84 33.52 4.81
CA ASN A 201 -3.62 33.52 5.60
C ASN A 201 -3.40 32.14 6.22
N TYR A 202 -2.91 31.17 5.46
CA TYR A 202 -2.23 30.03 6.03
C TYR A 202 -0.88 30.57 6.46
N PRO A 203 -0.61 30.70 7.77
CA PRO A 203 0.65 31.22 8.25
C PRO A 203 1.68 30.09 8.14
N PHE A 204 2.03 29.70 6.91
CA PHE A 204 3.35 29.13 6.70
C PHE A 204 4.29 30.33 6.66
N ASP A 205 4.77 30.74 7.83
CA ASP A 205 6.09 31.37 7.91
C ASP A 205 7.06 30.38 7.28
N VAL A 206 7.40 30.59 6.01
CA VAL A 206 8.49 29.87 5.36
C VAL A 206 9.76 30.53 5.88
N PRO A 207 10.52 29.92 6.80
CA PRO A 207 11.75 30.52 7.26
C PRO A 207 12.76 30.36 6.12
N GLY A 208 13.10 31.48 5.47
CA GLY A 208 14.25 31.53 4.56
C GLY A 208 13.94 31.68 3.08
N SER A 209 13.15 32.69 2.69
CA SER A 209 13.49 33.38 1.45
C SER A 209 14.74 34.23 1.72
N LEU A 210 15.92 33.63 1.52
CA LEU A 210 17.15 34.38 1.33
C LEU A 210 16.94 35.31 0.13
N GLU A 211 16.66 36.58 0.40
CA GLU A 211 16.81 37.66 -0.55
C GLU A 211 18.22 37.58 -1.13
N ARG A 212 18.35 37.11 -2.37
CA ARG A 212 19.52 37.43 -3.18
C ARG A 212 19.41 38.90 -3.54
N SER A 213 19.94 39.73 -2.65
CA SER A 213 20.27 41.11 -2.92
C SER A 213 21.38 41.15 -3.97
N ARG A 214 21.03 41.73 -5.12
CA ARG A 214 21.86 42.39 -6.17
C ARG A 214 23.27 41.86 -6.44
#